data_AF-A0A2R8AQB5-F1
#
_entry.id   AF-A0A2R8AQB5-F1
#
_cell.length_a   1.000
_cell.length_b   1.000
_cell.length_c   1.000
_cell.angle_alpha   90.00
_cell.angle_beta   90.00
_cell.angle_gamma   90.00
#
_symmetry.space_group_name_H-M   'P 1'
#
loop_
_entity.id
_entity.type
_entity.pdbx_description
1 polymer ?
#
loop_
_entity_poly.entity_id
_entity_poly.type
_entity_poly.pdbx_seq_one_letter_code
_entity_poly.pdbx_strand_id
1 'polypeptide(L)' 'MAYSTELSQAQSGLTGWMASLVTALRIRFEKRRVYRTTLNELSSLSTRELADLGLHRSMLRRVAWQAAYEA' A
#
# COMPACT_ATOMS: atom_id res chain seq x y z
N MET A 1 -25.77 27.62 -32.19
CA MET A 1 -25.45 26.60 -31.18
C MET A 1 -24.72 25.47 -31.91
N ALA A 2 -23.40 25.56 -32.03
CA ALA A 2 -22.58 24.59 -32.75
C ALA A 2 -22.06 23.56 -31.74
N TYR A 3 -22.40 22.29 -31.96
CA TYR A 3 -21.99 21.15 -31.17
C TYR A 3 -20.49 20.90 -31.38
N SER A 4 -19.67 21.28 -30.41
CA SER A 4 -18.26 20.89 -30.35
C SER A 4 -17.95 20.34 -28.96
N THR A 5 -18.46 19.15 -28.64
CA THR A 5 -18.17 18.48 -27.36
C THR A 5 -18.16 16.96 -27.52
N GLU A 6 -17.40 16.40 -28.46
CA GLU A 6 -17.30 14.92 -28.58
C GLU A 6 -15.89 14.37 -28.86
N LEU A 7 -14.84 15.21 -28.91
CA LEU A 7 -13.45 14.70 -29.05
C LEU A 7 -12.66 14.72 -27.73
N SER A 8 -13.09 15.50 -26.75
CA SER A 8 -12.42 15.59 -25.43
C SER A 8 -12.71 14.39 -24.51
N GLN A 9 -13.74 13.58 -24.79
CA GLN A 9 -14.13 12.42 -23.98
C GLN A 9 -13.23 11.19 -24.21
N ALA A 10 -12.75 10.94 -25.43
CA ALA A 10 -11.88 9.81 -25.73
C ALA A 10 -10.44 10.01 -25.17
N GLN A 11 -9.95 11.25 -25.20
CA GLN A 11 -8.62 11.60 -24.70
C GLN A 11 -8.56 11.70 -23.16
N SER A 12 -9.69 12.07 -22.52
CA SER A 12 -9.85 12.02 -21.06
C SER A 12 -10.09 10.61 -20.53
N GLY A 13 -10.74 9.73 -21.30
CA GLY A 13 -10.82 8.30 -20.98
C GLY A 13 -9.44 7.64 -20.92
N LEU A 14 -8.58 7.91 -21.92
CA LEU A 14 -7.25 7.31 -22.00
C LEU A 14 -6.29 7.78 -20.90
N THR A 15 -6.28 9.08 -20.65
CA THR A 15 -5.45 9.67 -19.58
C THR A 15 -6.00 9.33 -18.19
N GLY A 16 -7.32 9.20 -18.04
CA GLY A 16 -7.98 8.80 -16.80
C GLY A 16 -7.69 7.37 -16.36
N TRP A 17 -7.67 6.39 -17.28
CA TRP A 17 -7.31 5.01 -16.92
C TRP A 17 -5.82 4.86 -16.59
N MET A 18 -4.93 5.58 -17.26
CA MET A 18 -3.51 5.58 -16.90
C MET A 18 -3.29 6.18 -15.51
N ALA A 19 -3.96 7.29 -15.19
CA ALA A 19 -3.91 7.90 -13.87
C ALA A 19 -4.42 6.96 -12.77
N SER A 20 -5.49 6.20 -13.03
CA SER A 20 -6.03 5.24 -12.06
C SER A 20 -5.09 4.04 -11.85
N LEU A 21 -4.43 3.53 -12.91
CA LEU A 21 -3.41 2.48 -12.79
C LEU A 21 -2.19 2.92 -11.99
N VAL A 22 -1.68 4.13 -12.25
CA VAL A 22 -0.54 4.68 -11.50
C VAL A 22 -0.91 4.84 -10.03
N THR A 23 -2.12 5.30 -9.74
CA THR A 23 -2.63 5.43 -8.37
C THR A 23 -2.73 4.06 -7.68
N ALA A 24 -3.27 3.04 -8.36
CA ALA A 24 -3.35 1.68 -7.84
C ALA A 24 -1.96 1.07 -7.57
N LEU A 25 -1.00 1.30 -8.47
CA LEU A 25 0.38 0.88 -8.31
C LEU A 25 1.05 1.57 -7.11
N ARG A 26 0.85 2.88 -6.94
CA ARG A 26 1.37 3.63 -5.78
C ARG A 26 0.81 3.08 -4.48
N ILE A 27 -0.51 2.89 -4.39
CA ILE A 27 -1.14 2.32 -3.19
C ILE A 27 -0.54 0.95 -2.86
N ARG A 28 -0.39 0.08 -3.88
CA ARG A 28 0.20 -1.25 -3.67
C ARG A 28 1.67 -1.18 -3.23
N PHE A 29 2.43 -0.23 -3.78
CA PHE A 29 3.83 -0.04 -3.41
C PHE A 29 3.96 0.47 -1.98
N GLU A 30 3.16 1.45 -1.57
CA GLU A 30 3.15 1.96 -0.19
C GLU A 30 2.78 0.87 0.81
N LYS A 31 1.73 0.08 0.56
CA LYS A 31 1.39 -1.07 1.42
C LYS A 31 2.53 -2.07 1.53
N ARG A 32 3.20 -2.38 0.40
CA ARG A 32 4.35 -3.29 0.37
C ARG A 32 5.54 -2.71 1.15
N ARG A 33 5.77 -1.40 1.05
CA ARG A 33 6.81 -0.68 1.77
C ARG A 33 6.55 -0.76 3.26
N VAL A 34 5.35 -0.37 3.73
CA VAL A 34 4.95 -0.44 5.14
C VAL A 34 5.14 -1.85 5.69
N TYR A 35 4.66 -2.87 4.99
CA TYR A 35 4.83 -4.27 5.40
C TYR A 35 6.31 -4.67 5.58
N ARG A 36 7.17 -4.32 4.62
CA ARG A 36 8.60 -4.69 4.70
C ARG A 36 9.32 -3.91 5.79
N THR A 37 9.03 -2.62 5.93
CA THR A 37 9.62 -1.78 6.97
C THR A 37 9.23 -2.31 8.34
N THR A 38 7.94 -2.47 8.62
CA THR A 38 7.44 -2.99 9.91
C THR A 38 7.97 -4.38 10.22
N LEU A 39 7.99 -5.29 9.24
CA LEU A 39 8.56 -6.63 9.45
C LEU A 39 10.04 -6.57 9.79
N ASN A 40 10.81 -5.74 9.07
CA ASN A 40 12.25 -5.61 9.32
C ASN A 40 12.52 -5.03 10.71
N GLU A 41 11.82 -3.95 11.09
CA GLU A 41 11.93 -3.33 12.41
C GLU A 41 11.59 -4.35 13.51
N LEU A 42 10.43 -5.01 13.41
CA LEU A 42 10.03 -6.04 14.37
C LEU A 42 10.99 -7.24 14.40
N SER A 43 11.57 -7.61 13.27
CA SER A 43 12.53 -8.72 13.19
C SER A 43 13.89 -8.38 13.79
N SER A 44 14.26 -7.10 13.78
CA SER A 44 15.49 -6.59 14.38
C SER A 44 15.43 -6.57 15.90
N LEU A 45 14.22 -6.57 16.48
CA LEU A 45 14.03 -6.69 17.93
C LEU A 45 14.47 -8.07 18.45
N SER A 46 15.03 -8.04 19.65
CA SER A 46 15.40 -9.22 20.42
C SER A 46 14.16 -9.96 20.93
N THR A 47 14.34 -11.24 21.29
CA THR A 47 13.23 -12.04 21.83
C THR A 47 12.68 -11.46 23.14
N ARG A 48 13.52 -10.76 23.93
CA ARG A 48 13.07 -10.09 25.16
C ARG A 48 12.20 -8.88 24.84
N GLU A 49 12.64 -7.99 23.95
CA GLU A 49 11.84 -6.82 23.55
C GLU A 49 10.50 -7.24 22.93
N LEU A 50 10.50 -8.32 22.13
CA LEU A 50 9.27 -8.90 21.62
C LEU A 50 8.37 -9.43 22.75
N ALA A 51 8.94 -10.12 23.75
CA ALA A 51 8.18 -10.62 24.90
C ALA A 51 7.63 -9.49 25.78
N ASP A 52 8.36 -8.40 25.94
CA ASP A 52 7.92 -7.21 26.68
C ASP A 52 6.71 -6.55 25.99
N LEU A 53 6.66 -6.62 24.66
CA LEU A 53 5.50 -6.20 23.85
C LEU A 53 4.38 -7.24 23.80
N GLY A 54 4.55 -8.42 24.41
CA GLY A 54 3.62 -9.54 24.32
C GLY A 54 3.56 -10.20 22.94
N LEU A 55 4.59 -10.01 22.11
CA LEU A 55 4.69 -10.53 20.75
C LEU A 55 5.63 -11.74 20.65
N HIS A 56 5.29 -12.65 19.74
CA HIS A 56 6.12 -13.79 19.39
C HIS A 56 6.60 -13.68 17.93
N ARG A 57 7.76 -14.29 17.61
CA ARG A 57 8.36 -14.22 16.26
C ARG A 57 7.43 -14.73 15.15
N SER A 58 6.58 -15.70 15.45
CA SER A 58 5.55 -16.20 14.53
C SER A 58 4.46 -15.17 14.20
N MET A 59 4.20 -14.22 15.10
CA MET A 59 3.16 -13.20 14.94
C MET A 59 3.62 -11.99 14.14
N LEU A 60 4.93 -11.73 14.02
CA LEU A 60 5.45 -10.53 13.36
C LEU A 60 4.95 -10.38 11.93
N ARG A 61 4.84 -11.49 11.21
CA ARG A 61 4.33 -11.50 9.83
C ARG A 61 2.85 -11.10 9.76
N ARG A 62 2.05 -11.51 10.75
CA ARG A 62 0.64 -11.10 10.86
C ARG A 62 0.55 -9.61 11.22
N VAL A 63 1.28 -9.15 12.23
CA VAL A 63 1.27 -7.74 12.68
C VAL A 63 1.72 -6.81 11.56
N ALA A 64 2.82 -7.12 10.87
CA ALA A 64 3.29 -6.34 9.73
C ALA A 64 2.26 -6.30 8.58
N TRP A 65 1.53 -7.39 8.38
CA TRP A 65 0.44 -7.44 7.39
C TRP A 65 -0.74 -6.55 7.82
N GLN A 66 -1.17 -6.62 9.08
CA GLN A 66 -2.22 -5.75 9.60
C GLN A 66 -1.83 -4.27 9.49
N ALA A 67 -0.61 -3.91 9.87
CA ALA A 67 -0.10 -2.54 9.73
C ALA A 67 -0.09 -2.03 8.28
N ALA A 68 0.04 -2.91 7.29
CA ALA A 68 0.10 -2.55 5.89
C ALA A 68 -1.26 -2.54 5.17
N TYR A 69 -2.22 -3.35 5.63
CA TYR A 69 -3.49 -3.58 4.93
C TYR A 69 -4.74 -3.17 5.73
N GLU A 70 -4.65 -3.09 7.05
CA GLU A 70 -5.73 -2.69 7.97
C GLU A 70 -5.53 -1.29 8.58
N ALA A 71 -4.43 -0.61 8.25
CA ALA A 71 -4.20 0.81 8.57
C ALA A 71 -4.95 1.74 7.62
#